data_AF-A0A484BSF1-F1
#
_entry.id   AF-A0A484BSF1-F1
#
_cell.length_a   1.000
_cell.length_b   1.000
_cell.length_c   1.000
_cell.angle_alpha   90.00
_cell.angle_beta   90.00
_cell.angle_gamma   90.00
#
_symmetry.space_group_name_H-M   'P 1'
#
loop_
_entity.id
_entity.type
_entity.pdbx_description
1 polymer ?
#
loop_
_entity_poly.entity_id
_entity_poly.type
_entity_poly.pdbx_seq_one_letter_code
_entity_poly.pdbx_strand_id
1 'polypeptide(L)'
;MSASAARVYIQVESEAEQQEHLKQQRKTLKPIQASANANDKENLTGRVSIVDHLSRLKAGVNTTPKYGKRKCVDTAATTTTITTQDADTQTEDCASISDADKPITAADLTSESEPGENYYKLLSEQRRVALEETLNENRHLHERIEGLEEEMKTMRQELDEAKTLVEVLKEICDENDGDDEQTHSEDQHE
;
A
#
# COMPACT_ATOMS: atom_id res chain seq x y z
N MET A 1 48.47 22.88 41.46
CA MET A 1 47.94 21.54 41.80
C MET A 1 47.77 20.79 40.49
N SER A 2 48.65 19.84 40.18
CA SER A 2 48.73 19.15 38.88
C SER A 2 47.71 18.02 38.80
N ALA A 3 46.80 18.05 37.81
CA ALA A 3 45.87 16.96 37.58
C ALA A 3 46.59 15.80 36.88
N SER A 4 46.65 14.64 37.55
CA SER A 4 47.21 13.40 36.99
C SER A 4 46.26 12.84 35.93
N ALA A 5 46.74 12.68 34.69
CA ALA A 5 45.97 12.05 33.62
C ALA A 5 45.75 10.56 33.91
N ALA A 6 44.49 10.13 33.96
CA ALA A 6 44.14 8.72 34.10
C ALA A 6 44.43 7.98 32.78
N ARG A 7 45.27 6.95 32.84
CA ARG A 7 45.55 6.09 31.68
C ARG A 7 44.47 5.01 31.58
N VAL A 8 43.69 5.04 30.50
CA VAL A 8 42.76 3.96 30.13
C VAL A 8 43.54 2.92 29.34
N TYR A 9 43.57 1.69 29.82
CA TYR A 9 44.17 0.56 29.12
C TYR A 9 43.08 -0.11 28.30
N ILE A 10 43.15 0.04 26.98
CA ILE A 10 42.30 -0.71 26.05
C ILE A 10 42.96 -2.07 25.88
N GLN A 11 42.23 -3.13 26.22
CA GLN A 11 42.69 -4.50 26.03
C GLN A 11 42.72 -4.77 24.53
N VAL A 12 43.93 -4.89 23.96
CA VAL A 12 44.10 -5.28 22.57
C VAL A 12 43.84 -6.78 22.50
N GLU A 13 42.72 -7.16 21.89
CA GLU A 13 42.37 -8.55 21.61
C GLU A 13 43.50 -9.22 20.82
N SER A 14 43.76 -10.49 21.13
CA SER A 14 44.75 -11.27 20.41
C SER A 14 44.35 -11.42 18.93
N GLU A 15 45.31 -11.50 18.02
CA GLU A 15 45.06 -11.71 16.58
C GLU A 15 44.17 -12.96 16.32
N ALA A 16 44.28 -13.96 17.19
CA ALA A 16 43.45 -15.16 17.14
C ALA A 16 41.97 -14.87 17.50
N GLU A 17 41.72 -14.02 18.48
CA GLU A 17 40.37 -13.64 18.93
C GLU A 17 39.68 -12.73 17.90
N GLN A 18 40.43 -11.80 17.28
CA GLN A 18 39.92 -11.00 16.17
C GLN A 18 39.54 -11.85 14.96
N GLN A 19 40.35 -12.85 14.61
CA GLN A 19 40.02 -13.77 13.52
C GLN A 19 38.77 -14.61 13.82
N GLU A 20 38.58 -15.03 15.07
CA GLU A 20 37.41 -15.79 15.47
C GLU A 20 36.14 -14.93 15.41
N HIS A 21 36.20 -13.69 15.89
CA HIS A 21 35.07 -12.75 15.81
C HIS A 21 34.70 -12.43 14.35
N LEU A 22 35.70 -12.25 13.47
CA LEU A 22 35.49 -12.09 12.03
C LEU A 22 34.85 -13.33 11.38
N LYS A 23 35.20 -14.55 11.82
CA LYS A 23 34.57 -15.80 11.34
C LYS A 23 33.14 -15.95 11.85
N GLN A 24 32.87 -15.53 13.09
CA GLN A 24 31.53 -15.59 13.68
C GLN A 24 30.59 -14.52 13.09
N GLN A 25 31.10 -13.36 12.65
CA GLN A 25 30.27 -12.27 12.11
C GLN A 25 30.07 -12.27 10.59
N ARG A 26 30.94 -12.91 9.79
CA ARG A 26 30.91 -12.69 8.33
C ARG A 26 30.14 -13.78 7.58
N LYS A 27 28.88 -13.49 7.23
CA LYS A 27 28.30 -14.00 5.98
C LYS A 27 28.97 -13.28 4.82
N THR A 28 30.07 -13.83 4.30
CA THR A 28 30.70 -13.29 3.09
C THR A 28 29.76 -13.55 1.91
N LEU A 29 29.33 -12.49 1.21
CA LEU A 29 28.57 -12.63 -0.03
C LEU A 29 29.43 -13.39 -1.06
N LYS A 30 28.84 -14.42 -1.69
CA LYS A 30 29.53 -15.14 -2.76
C LYS A 30 29.72 -14.17 -3.94
N PRO A 31 30.93 -14.04 -4.49
CA PRO A 31 31.12 -13.29 -5.72
C PRO A 31 30.32 -13.96 -6.83
N ILE A 32 29.43 -13.21 -7.48
CA ILE A 32 28.64 -13.68 -8.62
C ILE A 32 29.65 -13.90 -9.76
N GLN A 33 29.86 -15.16 -10.14
CA GLN A 33 30.71 -15.49 -11.29
C GLN A 33 30.09 -14.89 -12.55
N ALA A 34 30.74 -13.87 -13.13
CA ALA A 34 30.35 -13.22 -14.37
C ALA A 34 30.48 -14.10 -15.64
N SER A 35 30.57 -15.43 -15.48
CA SER A 35 30.86 -16.36 -16.59
C SER A 35 29.97 -17.62 -16.58
N ALA A 36 28.97 -17.73 -15.70
CA ALA A 36 28.01 -18.83 -15.77
C ALA A 36 26.83 -18.42 -16.66
N ASN A 37 26.97 -18.70 -17.97
CA ASN A 37 25.92 -18.85 -18.97
C ASN A 37 24.72 -17.88 -18.89
N ALA A 38 24.82 -16.79 -19.64
CA ALA A 38 23.79 -15.78 -19.87
C ALA A 38 22.51 -16.26 -20.61
N ASN A 39 22.18 -17.56 -20.55
CA ASN A 39 21.00 -18.15 -21.18
C ASN A 39 20.00 -18.74 -20.19
N ASP A 40 20.34 -18.81 -18.90
CA ASP A 40 19.44 -19.37 -17.89
C ASP A 40 18.89 -18.26 -16.98
N LYS A 41 17.71 -17.76 -17.32
CA LYS A 41 17.08 -16.60 -16.68
C LYS A 41 16.25 -16.94 -15.45
N GLU A 42 16.13 -18.21 -15.08
CA GLU A 42 15.24 -18.64 -14.00
C GLU A 42 15.84 -18.53 -12.59
N ASN A 43 17.18 -18.44 -12.48
CA ASN A 43 17.88 -18.41 -11.19
C ASN A 43 18.45 -17.03 -10.78
N LEU A 44 18.19 -15.96 -11.55
CA LEU A 44 18.61 -14.59 -11.19
C LEU A 44 17.59 -13.83 -10.33
N THR A 45 16.36 -14.32 -10.24
CA THR A 45 15.30 -13.73 -9.43
C THR A 45 15.14 -14.52 -8.14
N GLY A 46 16.13 -14.40 -7.24
CA GLY A 46 16.05 -14.88 -5.86
C GLY A 46 14.98 -14.20 -4.98
N ARG A 47 14.00 -13.53 -5.59
CA ARG A 47 12.73 -13.10 -5.01
C ARG A 47 11.68 -13.13 -6.12
N VAL A 48 10.75 -14.09 -6.06
CA VAL A 48 9.51 -14.05 -6.83
C VAL A 48 8.84 -12.72 -6.50
N SER A 49 8.75 -11.83 -7.49
CA SER A 49 8.02 -10.57 -7.36
C SER A 49 6.53 -10.93 -7.26
N ILE A 50 5.95 -10.73 -6.08
CA ILE A 50 4.51 -10.92 -5.80
C ILE A 50 3.62 -10.16 -6.81
N VAL A 51 4.18 -9.14 -7.46
CA VAL A 51 3.51 -8.31 -8.46
C VAL A 51 3.07 -9.11 -9.70
N ASP A 52 3.79 -10.15 -10.11
CA ASP A 52 3.50 -10.85 -11.38
C ASP A 52 2.34 -11.86 -11.28
N HIS A 53 2.07 -12.37 -10.07
CA HIS A 53 0.91 -13.25 -9.83
C HIS A 53 -0.43 -12.50 -9.85
N LEU A 54 -0.43 -11.20 -9.59
CA LEU A 54 -1.64 -10.35 -9.63
C LEU A 54 -2.00 -9.91 -11.06
N SER A 55 -1.00 -9.80 -11.94
CA SER A 55 -1.21 -9.38 -13.34
C SER A 55 -2.02 -10.38 -14.17
N ARG A 56 -1.89 -11.69 -13.92
CA ARG A 56 -2.68 -12.73 -14.63
C ARG A 56 -4.17 -12.75 -14.28
N LEU A 57 -4.57 -12.15 -13.17
CA LEU A 57 -5.97 -12.07 -12.74
C LEU A 57 -6.73 -10.89 -13.38
N LYS A 58 -6.04 -9.94 -14.04
CA LYS A 58 -6.67 -8.80 -14.75
C LYS A 58 -7.02 -9.08 -16.21
N ALA A 59 -6.71 -10.26 -16.75
CA ALA A 59 -7.09 -10.64 -18.11
C ALA A 59 -8.49 -11.28 -18.11
N GLY A 60 -9.55 -10.47 -17.94
CA GLY A 60 -10.90 -11.03 -18.00
C GLY A 60 -12.12 -10.12 -17.83
N VAL A 61 -11.98 -8.80 -17.67
CA VAL A 61 -13.15 -7.93 -17.48
C VAL A 61 -13.05 -6.69 -18.37
N ASN A 62 -13.67 -6.76 -19.55
CA ASN A 62 -13.98 -5.60 -20.37
C ASN A 62 -15.27 -4.95 -19.84
N THR A 63 -15.16 -4.07 -18.85
CA THR A 63 -16.25 -3.15 -18.49
C THR A 63 -15.91 -1.75 -19.01
N THR A 64 -16.55 -1.37 -20.11
CA THR A 64 -16.54 0.00 -20.63
C THR A 64 -17.16 0.95 -19.59
N PRO A 65 -16.49 2.03 -19.16
CA PRO A 65 -17.13 3.03 -18.33
C PRO A 65 -18.01 3.94 -19.22
N LYS A 66 -19.33 3.92 -18.98
CA LYS A 66 -20.26 4.92 -19.53
C LYS A 66 -20.07 6.24 -18.76
N TYR A 67 -19.21 7.12 -19.24
CA TYR A 67 -19.15 8.50 -18.76
C TYR A 67 -20.32 9.32 -19.33
N GLY A 68 -21.24 9.72 -18.45
CA GLY A 68 -22.20 10.78 -18.71
C GLY A 68 -21.48 12.13 -18.81
N LYS A 69 -21.76 12.89 -19.87
CA LYS A 69 -21.24 14.24 -20.08
C LYS A 69 -21.65 15.14 -18.91
N ARG A 70 -20.69 15.72 -18.19
CA ARG A 70 -20.92 16.88 -17.32
C ARG A 70 -20.34 18.12 -17.98
N LYS A 71 -21.20 19.13 -18.09
CA LYS A 71 -20.99 20.43 -18.72
C LYS A 71 -20.16 21.32 -17.79
N CYS A 72 -19.09 21.92 -18.34
CA CYS A 72 -18.37 23.05 -17.74
C CYS A 72 -19.35 24.21 -17.52
N VAL A 73 -19.39 24.76 -16.31
CA VAL A 73 -20.08 26.02 -16.02
C VAL A 73 -19.03 27.05 -15.69
N ASP A 74 -18.76 27.92 -16.66
CA ASP A 74 -17.99 29.15 -16.47
C ASP A 74 -18.78 30.07 -15.54
N THR A 75 -18.17 30.49 -14.42
CA THR A 75 -18.69 31.58 -13.59
C THR A 75 -17.69 32.72 -13.61
N ALA A 76 -18.18 33.84 -14.12
CA ALA A 76 -17.46 35.06 -14.37
C ALA A 76 -17.26 35.89 -13.09
N ALA A 77 -16.07 36.50 -13.02
CA ALA A 77 -15.72 37.83 -12.50
C ALA A 77 -16.32 38.31 -11.16
N THR A 78 -15.44 38.59 -10.19
CA THR A 78 -15.47 39.88 -9.50
C THR A 78 -14.03 40.33 -9.22
N THR A 79 -13.64 41.35 -9.97
CA THR A 79 -12.39 42.10 -9.91
C THR A 79 -12.30 42.85 -8.59
N THR A 80 -11.26 42.61 -7.79
CA THR A 80 -10.81 43.57 -6.78
C THR A 80 -9.40 43.99 -7.17
N THR A 81 -9.29 45.16 -7.80
CA THR A 81 -8.03 45.83 -8.12
C THR A 81 -7.30 46.19 -6.83
N ILE A 82 -6.24 45.45 -6.50
CA ILE A 82 -5.24 45.86 -5.52
C ILE A 82 -4.06 46.39 -6.33
N THR A 83 -3.88 47.71 -6.33
CA THR A 83 -2.68 48.36 -6.88
C THR A 83 -1.56 48.21 -5.87
N THR A 84 -0.69 47.21 -6.05
CA THR A 84 0.64 47.21 -5.45
C THR A 84 1.58 47.95 -6.40
N GLN A 85 2.28 48.97 -5.91
CA GLN A 85 3.37 49.57 -6.65
C GLN A 85 4.56 48.62 -6.54
N ASP A 86 4.84 47.90 -7.62
CA ASP A 86 6.06 47.13 -7.75
C ASP A 86 7.20 48.12 -7.98
N ALA A 87 8.11 48.20 -7.01
CA ALA A 87 9.39 48.86 -7.21
C ALA A 87 10.22 47.94 -8.11
N ASP A 88 10.18 48.20 -9.42
CA ASP A 88 11.02 47.56 -10.42
C ASP A 88 12.49 47.77 -10.05
N THR A 89 13.06 46.79 -9.35
CA THR A 89 14.50 46.60 -9.31
C THR A 89 14.84 45.76 -10.52
N GLN A 90 15.46 46.39 -11.51
CA GLN A 90 16.12 45.69 -12.60
C GLN A 90 17.26 44.84 -12.02
N THR A 91 16.96 43.60 -11.63
CA THR A 91 17.96 42.54 -11.63
C THR A 91 18.04 42.01 -13.04
N GLU A 92 19.12 42.40 -13.71
CA GLU A 92 19.63 41.77 -14.92
C GLU A 92 19.46 40.24 -14.87
N ASP A 93 18.76 39.69 -15.86
CA ASP A 93 18.54 38.26 -16.09
C ASP A 93 19.88 37.57 -16.35
N CYS A 94 20.65 37.34 -15.29
CA CYS A 94 21.63 36.28 -15.28
C CYS A 94 20.81 34.99 -15.27
N ALA A 95 20.63 34.38 -16.44
CA ALA A 95 20.16 33.01 -16.63
C ALA A 95 21.13 32.02 -15.94
N SER A 96 21.19 32.12 -14.62
CA SER A 96 21.86 31.21 -13.72
C SER A 96 20.88 30.06 -13.62
N ILE A 97 21.24 28.91 -14.19
CA ILE A 97 20.49 27.68 -13.98
C ILE A 97 20.25 27.57 -12.48
N SER A 98 18.97 27.61 -12.07
CA SER A 98 18.62 27.47 -10.67
C SER A 98 19.22 26.17 -10.15
N ASP A 99 19.76 26.13 -8.92
CA ASP A 99 20.40 24.92 -8.39
C ASP A 99 19.42 23.73 -8.39
N ALA A 100 18.12 24.04 -8.34
CA ALA A 100 16.99 23.13 -8.50
C ALA A 100 16.86 22.44 -9.88
N ASP A 101 17.62 22.82 -10.89
CA ASP A 101 17.60 22.20 -12.23
C ASP A 101 18.93 21.50 -12.59
N LYS A 102 19.90 21.52 -11.67
CA LYS A 102 21.21 20.88 -11.88
C LYS A 102 21.11 19.37 -11.68
N PRO A 103 21.69 18.52 -12.55
CA PRO A 103 21.57 17.08 -12.42
C PRO A 103 22.17 16.59 -11.09
N ILE A 104 21.52 15.60 -10.46
CA ILE A 104 22.02 14.97 -9.24
C ILE A 104 23.38 14.33 -9.54
N THR A 105 24.37 14.67 -8.72
CA THR A 105 25.75 14.22 -8.86
C THR A 105 26.08 13.13 -7.83
N ALA A 106 27.21 12.45 -8.01
CA ALA A 106 27.68 11.48 -7.02
C ALA A 106 27.95 12.11 -5.66
N ALA A 107 28.32 13.39 -5.60
CA ALA A 107 28.53 14.12 -4.36
C ALA A 107 27.23 14.18 -3.55
N ASP A 108 26.09 14.47 -4.18
CA ASP A 108 24.77 14.53 -3.52
C ASP A 108 24.35 13.22 -2.84
N LEU A 109 24.98 12.09 -3.21
CA LEU A 109 24.68 10.77 -2.67
C LEU A 109 25.76 10.22 -1.73
N THR A 110 26.96 10.81 -1.73
CA THR A 110 28.15 10.20 -1.09
C THR A 110 28.99 11.17 -0.26
N SER A 111 28.77 12.48 -0.34
CA SER A 111 29.50 13.43 0.49
C SER A 111 28.95 13.48 1.91
N GLU A 112 29.78 13.92 2.85
CA GLU A 112 29.36 14.22 4.22
C GLU A 112 28.65 15.58 4.34
N SER A 113 28.66 16.36 3.25
CA SER A 113 27.94 17.63 3.15
C SER A 113 26.47 17.40 2.81
N GLU A 114 25.62 18.38 3.10
CA GLU A 114 24.22 18.30 2.72
C GLU A 114 24.07 18.18 1.19
N PRO A 115 23.17 17.30 0.68
CA PRO A 115 22.87 17.19 -0.74
C PRO A 115 22.30 18.49 -1.31
N GLY A 116 22.50 18.72 -2.61
CA GLY A 116 21.96 19.89 -3.31
C GLY A 116 20.43 19.93 -3.35
N GLU A 117 19.88 21.12 -3.61
CA GLU A 117 18.44 21.39 -3.60
C GLU A 117 17.63 20.45 -4.52
N ASN A 118 18.15 20.14 -5.71
CA ASN A 118 17.45 19.27 -6.66
C ASN A 118 17.26 17.83 -6.14
N TYR A 119 18.16 17.33 -5.28
CA TYR A 119 17.98 16.02 -4.64
C TYR A 119 16.70 16.01 -3.79
N TYR A 120 16.50 17.04 -2.96
CA TYR A 120 15.31 17.13 -2.11
C TYR A 120 14.04 17.39 -2.90
N LYS A 121 14.11 18.20 -3.97
CA LYS A 121 12.99 18.41 -4.91
C LYS A 121 12.51 17.09 -5.51
N LEU A 122 13.43 16.27 -6.01
CA LEU A 122 13.06 14.97 -6.60
C LEU A 122 12.56 13.99 -5.54
N LEU A 123 13.19 13.97 -4.36
CA LEU A 123 12.77 13.12 -3.25
C LEU A 123 11.36 13.50 -2.75
N SER A 124 11.04 14.80 -2.67
CA SER A 124 9.71 15.24 -2.28
C SER A 124 8.65 14.86 -3.30
N GLU A 125 8.95 14.97 -4.60
CA GLU A 125 8.04 14.54 -5.65
C GLU A 125 7.83 13.02 -5.64
N GLN A 126 8.89 12.24 -5.48
CA GLN A 126 8.77 10.78 -5.36
C GLN A 126 7.92 10.39 -4.15
N ARG A 127 8.11 11.05 -3.01
CA ARG A 127 7.28 10.84 -1.80
C ARG A 127 5.83 11.25 -2.04
N ARG A 128 5.59 12.36 -2.75
CA ARG A 128 4.24 12.83 -3.12
C ARG A 128 3.50 11.78 -3.97
N VAL A 129 4.16 11.24 -5.00
CA VAL A 129 3.60 10.20 -5.87
C VAL A 129 3.31 8.93 -5.07
N ALA A 130 4.27 8.44 -4.27
CA ALA A 130 4.08 7.24 -3.45
C ALA A 130 2.92 7.41 -2.44
N LEU A 131 2.78 8.62 -1.86
CA LEU A 131 1.67 8.95 -0.98
C LEU A 131 0.34 8.93 -1.74
N GLU A 132 0.27 9.54 -2.92
CA GLU A 132 -0.93 9.56 -3.76
C GLU A 132 -1.37 8.15 -4.16
N GLU A 133 -0.42 7.29 -4.55
CA GLU A 133 -0.67 5.87 -4.83
C GLU A 133 -1.23 5.14 -3.61
N THR A 134 -0.61 5.34 -2.44
CA THR A 134 -1.04 4.72 -1.17
C THR A 134 -2.44 5.18 -0.76
N LEU A 135 -2.75 6.48 -0.90
CA LEU A 135 -4.07 7.03 -0.58
C LEU A 135 -5.14 6.52 -1.54
N ASN A 136 -4.80 6.37 -2.82
CA ASN A 136 -5.70 5.76 -3.79
C ASN A 136 -5.96 4.30 -3.45
N GLU A 137 -4.93 3.49 -3.18
CA GLU A 137 -5.10 2.10 -2.76
C GLU A 137 -5.95 1.99 -1.49
N ASN A 138 -5.67 2.82 -0.48
CA ASN A 138 -6.43 2.83 0.77
C ASN A 138 -7.92 3.13 0.54
N ARG A 139 -8.25 4.08 -0.35
CA ARG A 139 -9.63 4.35 -0.75
C ARG A 139 -10.29 3.12 -1.38
N HIS A 140 -9.63 2.47 -2.34
CA HIS A 140 -10.17 1.27 -2.99
C HIS A 140 -10.38 0.12 -2.00
N LEU A 141 -9.48 -0.02 -1.02
CA LEU A 141 -9.63 -1.01 0.06
C LEU A 141 -10.85 -0.69 0.94
N HIS A 142 -11.06 0.58 1.30
CA HIS A 142 -12.25 0.99 2.05
C HIS A 142 -13.54 0.71 1.28
N GLU A 143 -13.62 1.08 0.01
CA GLU A 143 -14.77 0.79 -0.87
C GLU A 143 -15.02 -0.73 -0.96
N ARG A 144 -13.94 -1.53 -1.04
CA ARG A 144 -14.09 -2.99 -1.09
C ARG A 144 -14.58 -3.58 0.23
N ILE A 145 -14.09 -3.08 1.37
CA ILE A 145 -14.54 -3.52 2.70
C ILE A 145 -16.01 -3.17 2.88
N GLU A 146 -16.42 -1.94 2.55
CA GLU A 146 -17.81 -1.49 2.62
C GLU A 146 -18.72 -2.41 1.80
N GLY A 147 -18.37 -2.69 0.53
CA GLY A 147 -19.15 -3.60 -0.30
C GLY A 147 -19.23 -5.04 0.26
N LEU A 148 -18.13 -5.56 0.82
CA LEU A 148 -18.13 -6.88 1.47
C LEU A 148 -19.00 -6.92 2.73
N GLU A 149 -18.98 -5.85 3.53
CA GLU A 149 -19.79 -5.74 4.73
C GLU A 149 -21.28 -5.66 4.39
N GLU A 150 -21.65 -4.92 3.34
CA GLU A 150 -23.01 -4.86 2.81
C GLU A 150 -23.49 -6.21 2.25
N GLU A 151 -22.65 -6.90 1.48
CA GLU A 151 -22.94 -8.26 0.98
C GLU A 151 -23.16 -9.23 2.15
N MET A 152 -22.26 -9.20 3.15
CA MET A 152 -22.38 -10.06 4.33
C MET A 152 -23.65 -9.76 5.12
N LYS A 153 -24.01 -8.48 5.26
CA LYS A 153 -25.25 -8.06 5.94
C LYS A 153 -26.48 -8.60 5.21
N THR A 154 -26.52 -8.45 3.89
CA THR A 154 -27.63 -8.96 3.05
C THR A 154 -27.77 -10.47 3.19
N MET A 155 -26.67 -11.21 3.05
CA MET A 155 -26.69 -12.69 3.18
C MET A 155 -27.15 -13.14 4.58
N ARG A 156 -26.78 -12.42 5.64
CA ARG A 156 -27.26 -12.73 7.00
C ARG A 156 -28.76 -12.49 7.14
N GLN A 157 -29.27 -11.40 6.56
CA GLN A 157 -30.70 -11.11 6.56
C GLN A 157 -31.48 -12.19 5.81
N GLU A 158 -31.05 -12.54 4.60
CA GLU A 158 -31.69 -13.60 3.80
C GLU A 158 -31.66 -14.96 4.52
N LEU A 159 -30.57 -15.26 5.24
CA LEU A 159 -30.47 -16.47 6.06
C LEU A 159 -31.50 -16.48 7.20
N ASP A 160 -31.69 -15.34 7.87
CA ASP A 160 -32.65 -15.24 8.98
C ASP A 160 -34.10 -15.27 8.48
N GLU A 161 -34.39 -14.67 7.33
CA GLU A 161 -35.67 -14.81 6.63
C GLU A 161 -35.93 -16.28 6.23
N ALA A 162 -34.93 -16.97 5.70
CA ALA A 162 -35.04 -18.39 5.34
C ALA A 162 -35.26 -19.29 6.56
N LYS A 163 -34.57 -19.04 7.68
CA LYS A 163 -34.82 -19.75 8.95
C LYS A 163 -36.25 -19.52 9.45
N THR A 164 -36.73 -18.28 9.38
CA THR A 164 -38.10 -17.92 9.77
C THR A 164 -39.12 -18.67 8.91
N LEU A 165 -38.91 -18.73 7.59
CA LEU A 165 -39.76 -19.51 6.68
C LEU A 165 -39.75 -21.01 7.04
N VAL A 166 -38.58 -21.58 7.33
CA VAL A 166 -38.47 -22.98 7.75
C VAL A 166 -39.22 -23.24 9.07
N GLU A 167 -39.18 -22.31 10.02
CA GLU A 167 -39.91 -22.42 11.28
C GLU A 167 -41.43 -22.42 11.06
N VAL A 168 -41.94 -21.49 10.25
CA VAL A 168 -43.37 -21.45 9.88
C VAL A 168 -43.80 -22.73 9.14
N LEU A 169 -42.98 -23.24 8.22
CA LEU A 169 -43.30 -24.48 7.50
C LEU A 169 -43.31 -25.70 8.44
N LYS A 170 -42.44 -25.74 9.45
CA LYS A 170 -42.46 -26.78 10.47
C LYS A 170 -43.74 -26.70 11.30
N GLU A 171 -44.14 -25.50 11.74
CA GLU A 171 -45.40 -25.30 12.48
C GLU A 171 -46.60 -25.84 11.67
N ILE A 172 -46.70 -25.51 10.39
CA ILE A 172 -47.78 -26.00 9.51
C ILE A 172 -47.75 -27.53 9.36
N CYS A 173 -46.57 -28.14 9.21
CA CYS A 173 -46.45 -29.59 9.12
C CYS A 173 -46.83 -30.28 10.44
N ASP A 174 -46.36 -29.76 11.57
CA ASP A 174 -46.62 -30.30 12.90
C ASP A 174 -48.12 -30.18 13.27
N GLU A 175 -48.80 -29.09 12.86
CA GLU A 175 -50.24 -28.92 13.00
C GLU A 175 -51.03 -29.96 12.18
N ASN A 176 -50.58 -30.26 10.96
CA ASN A 176 -51.28 -31.16 10.05
C ASN A 176 -51.08 -32.65 10.41
N ASP A 177 -49.99 -33.01 11.08
CA ASP A 177 -49.74 -34.36 11.62
C ASP A 177 -50.51 -34.63 12.93
N GLY A 178 -51.04 -33.60 13.59
CA GLY A 178 -51.81 -33.70 14.84
C GLY A 178 -53.29 -34.06 14.69
N ASP A 179 -53.87 -33.90 13.51
CA ASP A 179 -55.31 -34.14 13.25
C ASP A 179 -55.63 -35.61 12.90
N ASP A 180 -54.63 -36.42 12.54
CA ASP A 180 -54.84 -37.82 12.12
C ASP A 180 -54.99 -38.81 13.30
N GLU A 181 -54.61 -38.44 14.52
CA GLU A 181 -54.68 -39.31 15.71
C GLU A 181 -56.02 -39.24 16.46
N GLN A 182 -56.94 -38.35 16.09
CA GLN A 182 -58.17 -38.11 16.88
C GLN A 182 -59.45 -38.74 16.30
N THR A 183 -59.39 -39.46 15.17
CA THR A 183 -60.60 -39.97 14.47
C THR A 183 -60.88 -41.46 14.63
N HIS A 184 -60.11 -42.23 15.41
CA HIS A 184 -60.22 -43.71 15.40
C HIS A 184 -60.69 -44.42 16.68
N SER A 185 -61.18 -43.73 17.72
CA SER A 185 -61.51 -44.38 19.01
C SER A 185 -62.96 -44.33 19.49
N GLU A 186 -63.92 -43.83 18.70
CA GLU A 186 -65.34 -43.81 19.09
C GLU A 186 -66.24 -44.63 18.13
N ASP A 187 -66.05 -45.95 18.02
CA ASP A 187 -67.11 -46.83 17.47
C ASP A 187 -67.05 -48.30 17.92
N GLN A 188 -66.78 -48.56 19.21
CA GLN A 188 -66.94 -49.90 19.79
C GLN A 188 -67.55 -49.82 21.18
N HIS A 189 -68.88 -49.72 21.25
CA HIS A 189 -69.69 -50.33 22.30
C HIS A 189 -71.15 -50.41 21.84
N GLU A 190 -71.49 -51.53 21.20
CA GLU A 190 -72.85 -52.07 21.10
C GLU A 190 -72.97 -53.28 22.05
#